data_AF-A0A2R5FXP0-F1
#
_entry.id   AF-A0A2R5FXP0-F1
#
_cell.length_a   1.000
_cell.length_b   1.000
_cell.length_c   1.000
_cell.angle_alpha   90.00
_cell.angle_beta   90.00
_cell.angle_gamma   90.00
#
_symmetry.space_group_name_H-M   'P 1'
#
loop_
_entity.id
_entity.type
_entity.pdbx_description
1 polymer ?
#
loop_
_entity_poly.entity_id
_entity_poly.type
_entity_poly.pdbx_seq_one_letter_code
_entity_poly.pdbx_strand_id
1 'polypeptide(L)'
;MVENSVSGVEIKAVDESESSAPPVSQTEKWSHEAIVARANMRPERMQKLKVAANSGQNPGFDFLQECWSDDPALQIVIKKLLVKFPQWGLVAADGGLVKWEE
;
A
#
# COMPACT_ATOMS: atom_id res chain seq x y z
N MET A 1 20.12 -48.14 7.14
CA MET A 1 20.19 -47.07 8.15
C MET A 1 21.43 -46.27 7.84
N VAL A 2 21.27 -45.05 7.33
CA VAL A 2 22.36 -44.07 7.19
C VAL A 2 21.77 -42.76 7.72
N GLU A 3 22.21 -42.43 8.91
CA GLU A 3 22.06 -41.14 9.57
C GLU A 3 22.74 -40.05 8.75
N ASN A 4 21.97 -39.09 8.24
CA ASN A 4 22.51 -37.86 7.69
C ASN A 4 22.33 -36.75 8.73
N SER A 5 23.37 -36.58 9.54
CA SER A 5 23.59 -35.37 10.34
C SER A 5 24.20 -34.31 9.42
N VAL A 6 23.61 -33.12 9.34
CA VAL A 6 24.30 -31.95 8.81
C VAL A 6 24.21 -30.78 9.80
N SER A 7 25.41 -30.28 10.08
CA SER A 7 25.80 -29.34 11.12
C SER A 7 25.47 -27.90 10.74
N GLY A 8 25.25 -27.08 11.76
CA GLY A 8 24.75 -25.71 11.64
C GLY A 8 25.79 -24.62 11.34
N VAL A 9 25.23 -23.39 11.34
CA VAL A 9 25.86 -22.06 11.55
C VAL A 9 26.83 -21.68 10.41
N GLU A 10 26.71 -20.56 9.69
CA GLU A 10 26.93 -19.20 10.18
C GLU A 10 26.34 -18.14 9.23
N ILE A 11 25.82 -17.10 9.88
CA ILE A 11 25.32 -15.84 9.34
C ILE A 11 26.53 -14.96 9.05
N LYS A 12 26.70 -14.49 7.82
CA LYS A 12 27.67 -13.42 7.51
C LYS A 12 26.98 -12.32 6.70
N ALA A 13 26.65 -11.24 7.38
CA ALA A 13 26.35 -9.96 6.77
C ALA A 13 27.64 -9.31 6.26
N VAL A 14 27.59 -8.65 5.10
CA VAL A 14 28.46 -7.52 4.79
C VAL A 14 27.57 -6.45 4.14
N ASP A 15 27.61 -5.30 4.79
CA ASP A 15 26.95 -4.03 4.53
C ASP A 15 27.83 -3.17 3.62
N GLU A 16 27.23 -2.40 2.70
CA GLU A 16 27.56 -0.99 2.44
C GLU A 16 26.76 -0.47 1.22
N SER A 17 25.82 0.43 1.47
CA SER A 17 25.73 1.75 0.81
C SER A 17 24.39 2.43 1.09
N GLU A 18 24.44 3.24 2.14
CA GLU A 18 23.81 4.56 2.29
C GLU A 18 22.39 4.77 1.71
N SER A 19 21.40 4.64 2.58
CA SER A 19 20.24 5.54 2.59
C SER A 19 19.90 5.84 4.04
N SER A 20 20.27 7.04 4.48
CA SER A 20 20.09 7.51 5.86
C SER A 20 18.62 7.87 6.12
N ALA A 21 17.78 6.85 6.29
CA ALA A 21 16.58 6.88 7.12
C ALA A 21 16.41 5.45 7.69
N PRO A 22 16.13 5.26 8.99
CA PRO A 22 15.91 3.92 9.52
C PRO A 22 14.79 3.27 8.70
N PRO A 23 14.96 2.05 8.17
CA PRO A 23 13.87 1.34 7.57
C PRO A 23 12.82 1.19 8.67
N VAL A 24 11.70 1.92 8.57
CA VAL A 24 10.54 1.70 9.45
C VAL A 24 10.26 0.23 9.32
N SER A 25 10.51 -0.51 10.40
CA SER A 25 10.54 -1.95 10.31
C SER A 25 9.17 -2.37 9.82
N GLN A 26 9.08 -3.25 8.82
CA GLN A 26 7.77 -3.68 8.30
C GLN A 26 6.87 -4.20 9.44
N THR A 27 7.49 -4.67 10.52
CA THR A 27 6.92 -4.96 11.84
C THR A 27 6.14 -3.79 12.46
N GLU A 28 6.67 -2.57 12.47
CA GLU A 28 5.96 -1.37 12.97
C GLU A 28 4.79 -1.00 12.07
N LYS A 29 4.99 -1.07 10.73
CA LYS A 29 3.93 -0.77 9.76
C LYS A 29 2.73 -1.70 9.95
N TRP A 30 2.96 -2.97 10.26
CA TRP A 30 1.92 -3.98 10.46
C TRP A 30 1.74 -4.35 11.93
N SER A 31 2.15 -3.47 12.84
CA SER A 31 1.87 -3.63 14.26
C SER A 31 0.35 -3.64 14.50
N HIS A 32 -0.06 -4.27 15.59
CA HIS A 32 -1.48 -4.32 15.97
C HIS A 32 -2.09 -2.92 16.09
N GLU A 33 -1.37 -1.98 16.71
CA GLU A 33 -1.81 -0.60 16.86
C GLU A 33 -1.90 0.13 15.51
N ALA A 34 -0.92 -0.02 14.61
CA ALA A 34 -0.99 0.57 13.28
C ALA A 34 -2.15 0.01 12.45
N ILE A 35 -2.42 -1.30 12.55
CA ILE A 35 -3.56 -1.95 11.89
C ILE A 35 -4.87 -1.40 12.45
N VAL A 36 -5.01 -1.29 13.78
CA VAL A 36 -6.21 -0.72 14.43
C VAL A 36 -6.42 0.73 14.04
N ALA A 37 -5.38 1.56 14.06
CA ALA A 37 -5.45 2.96 13.65
C ALA A 37 -5.91 3.10 12.18
N ARG A 38 -5.35 2.31 11.26
CA ARG A 38 -5.78 2.28 9.84
C ARG A 38 -7.23 1.81 9.70
N ALA A 39 -7.61 0.77 10.43
CA ALA A 39 -8.98 0.26 10.41
C ALA A 39 -10.00 1.29 10.92
N ASN A 40 -9.63 2.11 11.90
CA ASN A 40 -10.47 3.19 12.43
C ASN A 40 -10.64 4.35 11.44
N MET A 41 -9.64 4.64 10.59
CA MET A 41 -9.74 5.66 9.53
C MET A 41 -10.47 5.16 8.27
N ARG A 42 -10.63 3.85 8.10
CA ARG A 42 -11.26 3.24 6.93
C ARG A 42 -12.67 3.76 6.63
N PRO A 43 -13.58 3.94 7.62
CA PRO A 43 -14.93 4.46 7.35
C PRO A 43 -14.91 5.85 6.70
N GLU A 44 -14.06 6.75 7.19
CA GLU A 44 -13.95 8.12 6.66
C GLU A 44 -13.38 8.13 5.23
N ARG A 45 -12.31 7.36 5.00
CA ARG A 45 -11.72 7.17 3.66
C ARG A 45 -12.73 6.59 2.68
N MET A 46 -13.47 5.57 3.11
CA MET A 46 -14.55 4.97 2.32
C MET A 46 -15.67 5.97 2.01
N GLN A 47 -16.08 6.79 2.98
CA GLN A 47 -17.09 7.83 2.76
C GLN A 47 -16.64 8.84 1.71
N LYS A 48 -15.38 9.31 1.78
CA LYS A 48 -14.84 10.22 0.77
C LYS A 48 -14.80 9.59 -0.63
N LEU A 49 -14.42 8.31 -0.74
CA LEU A 49 -14.48 7.56 -2.00
C LEU A 49 -15.92 7.42 -2.53
N LYS A 50 -16.91 7.19 -1.65
CA LYS A 50 -18.34 7.17 -2.05
C LYS A 50 -18.82 8.54 -2.55
N VAL A 51 -18.41 9.63 -1.91
CA VAL A 51 -18.71 10.98 -2.39
C VAL A 51 -18.13 11.21 -3.78
N ALA A 52 -16.86 10.86 -3.99
CA ALA A 52 -16.23 10.94 -5.32
C ALA A 52 -16.95 10.06 -6.36
N ALA A 53 -17.40 8.86 -5.96
CA ALA A 53 -18.18 7.96 -6.82
C ALA A 53 -19.49 8.57 -7.33
N ASN A 54 -20.11 9.40 -6.48
CA ASN A 54 -21.39 10.05 -6.74
C ASN A 54 -21.22 11.38 -7.48
N SER A 55 -20.21 12.18 -7.12
CA SER A 55 -19.98 13.50 -7.72
C SER A 55 -19.16 13.47 -9.00
N GLY A 56 -18.37 12.41 -9.22
CA GLY A 56 -17.36 12.36 -10.30
C GLY A 56 -16.14 13.26 -10.06
N GLN A 57 -16.09 13.98 -8.94
CA GLN A 57 -14.96 14.81 -8.57
C GLN A 57 -13.78 13.94 -8.11
N ASN A 58 -12.60 14.18 -8.69
CA ASN A 58 -11.38 13.49 -8.29
C ASN A 58 -11.01 13.88 -6.83
N PRO A 59 -10.85 12.91 -5.92
CA PRO A 59 -10.51 13.18 -4.52
C PRO A 59 -9.03 13.55 -4.30
N GLY A 60 -8.21 13.52 -5.36
CA GLY A 60 -6.78 13.85 -5.36
C GLY A 60 -5.89 12.60 -5.38
N PHE A 61 -4.77 12.68 -6.10
CA PHE A 61 -3.82 11.57 -6.21
C PHE A 61 -3.24 11.13 -4.86
N ASP A 62 -2.79 12.09 -4.03
CA ASP A 62 -2.16 11.78 -2.73
C ASP A 62 -3.10 11.02 -1.81
N PHE A 63 -4.37 11.44 -1.76
CA PHE A 63 -5.41 10.74 -0.99
C PHE A 63 -5.63 9.31 -1.51
N LEU A 64 -5.69 9.12 -2.84
CA LEU A 64 -5.86 7.80 -3.43
C LEU A 64 -4.63 6.91 -3.15
N GLN A 65 -3.42 7.45 -3.23
CA GLN A 65 -2.17 6.72 -2.96
C GLN A 65 -2.04 6.31 -1.50
N GLU A 66 -2.45 7.18 -0.56
CA GLU A 66 -2.52 6.88 0.86
C GLU A 66 -3.50 5.72 1.12
N CYS A 67 -4.71 5.82 0.59
CA CYS A 67 -5.73 4.77 0.71
C CYS A 67 -5.27 3.44 0.08
N TRP A 68 -4.58 3.51 -1.06
CA TRP A 68 -4.03 2.36 -1.76
C TRP A 68 -2.97 1.63 -0.93
N SER A 69 -2.09 2.38 -0.29
CA SER A 69 -0.95 1.85 0.48
C SER A 69 -1.37 1.25 1.83
N ASP A 70 -2.48 1.71 2.39
CA ASP A 70 -2.90 1.38 3.76
C ASP A 70 -3.92 0.24 3.84
N ASP A 71 -4.80 0.09 2.84
CA ASP A 71 -5.96 -0.81 2.95
C ASP A 71 -6.30 -1.50 1.62
N PRO A 72 -6.08 -2.84 1.52
CA PRO A 72 -6.47 -3.64 0.36
C PRO A 72 -7.96 -3.53 -0.01
N ALA A 73 -8.86 -3.30 0.95
CA ALA A 73 -10.28 -3.11 0.67
C ALA A 73 -10.55 -1.81 -0.08
N LEU A 74 -9.79 -0.74 0.22
CA LEU A 74 -9.89 0.53 -0.49
C LEU A 74 -9.29 0.44 -1.90
N GLN A 75 -8.25 -0.38 -2.11
CA GLN A 75 -7.70 -0.62 -3.47
C GLN A 75 -8.77 -1.11 -4.44
N ILE A 76 -9.66 -2.01 -4.00
CA ILE A 76 -10.75 -2.54 -4.85
C ILE A 76 -11.70 -1.42 -5.27
N VAL A 77 -12.04 -0.52 -4.35
CA VAL A 77 -12.93 0.61 -4.63
C VAL A 77 -12.25 1.60 -5.57
N ILE A 78 -10.98 1.93 -5.32
CA ILE A 78 -10.19 2.83 -6.16
C ILE A 78 -10.09 2.29 -7.59
N LYS A 79 -9.75 1.01 -7.78
CA LYS A 79 -9.71 0.37 -9.11
C LYS A 79 -11.04 0.56 -9.87
N LYS A 80 -12.18 0.36 -9.21
CA LYS A 80 -13.51 0.57 -9.82
C LYS A 80 -13.74 2.03 -10.21
N LEU A 81 -13.29 2.97 -9.38
CA LEU A 81 -13.43 4.40 -9.67
C LEU A 81 -12.57 4.82 -10.85
N LEU A 82 -11.33 4.35 -10.97
CA LEU A 82 -10.46 4.67 -12.11
C LEU A 82 -11.05 4.19 -13.43
N VAL A 83 -11.65 2.99 -13.45
CA VAL A 83 -12.38 2.49 -14.64
C VAL A 83 -13.61 3.36 -14.94
N LYS A 84 -14.33 3.81 -13.91
CA LYS A 84 -15.53 4.66 -14.07
C LYS A 84 -15.18 6.09 -14.53
N PHE A 85 -14.01 6.60 -14.14
CA PHE A 85 -13.60 7.99 -14.32
C PHE A 85 -12.21 8.06 -14.97
N PRO A 86 -12.04 7.58 -16.22
CA PRO A 86 -10.75 7.57 -16.90
C PRO A 86 -10.18 8.98 -17.08
N GLN A 87 -11.03 10.01 -17.14
CA GLN A 87 -10.61 11.41 -17.25
C GLN A 87 -9.81 11.93 -16.04
N TRP A 88 -9.73 11.16 -14.95
CA TRP A 88 -8.86 11.49 -13.83
C TRP A 88 -7.37 11.31 -14.15
N GLY A 89 -7.02 10.64 -15.26
CA GLY A 89 -5.63 10.49 -15.70
C GLY A 89 -4.79 9.65 -14.73
N LEU A 90 -5.41 8.67 -14.07
CA LEU A 90 -4.77 7.80 -13.09
C LEU A 90 -5.02 6.34 -13.46
N VAL A 91 -4.00 5.50 -13.33
CA VAL A 91 -4.10 4.05 -13.56
C VAL A 91 -3.46 3.27 -12.43
N ALA A 92 -3.95 2.05 -12.22
CA ALA A 92 -3.35 1.09 -11.31
C ALA A 92 -2.38 0.18 -12.08
N ALA A 93 -1.09 0.30 -11.83
CA ALA A 93 -0.03 -0.46 -12.49
C ALA A 93 1.03 -0.91 -11.47
N ASP A 94 1.60 -2.10 -11.67
CA ASP A 94 2.71 -2.65 -10.86
C ASP A 94 2.49 -2.59 -9.33
N GLY A 95 1.23 -2.79 -8.91
CA GLY A 95 0.86 -2.78 -7.49
C GLY A 95 0.72 -1.38 -6.87
N GLY A 96 0.77 -0.30 -7.67
CA GLY A 96 0.62 1.08 -7.23
C GLY A 96 -0.34 1.91 -8.09
N LEU A 97 -0.55 3.17 -7.69
CA LEU A 97 -1.21 4.19 -8.51
C LEU A 97 -0.17 5.07 -9.20
N VAL A 98 -0.37 5.32 -10.49
CA VAL A 98 0.47 6.21 -11.29
C VAL A 98 -0.39 7.20 -12.08
N LYS A 99 0.15 8.38 -12.34
CA LYS A 99 -0.45 9.33 -13.28
C LYS A 99 -0.19 8.83 -14.70
N TRP A 100 -1.23 8.83 -15.51
CA TRP A 100 -1.15 8.54 -16.93
C TRP A 100 -1.08 9.87 -17.66
N GLU A 101 0.11 10.18 -18.19
CA GLU A 101 0.26 11.22 -19.20
C GLU A 101 0.10 10.54 -20.57
N GLU A 102 -0.69 11.15 -21.45
CA GLU A 102 -0.92 10.66 -22.81
C GLU A 102 0.33 10.80 -23.68
#